data_AF-J0GZ02-F1
#
_entry.id   AF-J0GZ02-F1
#
_cell.length_a   1.000
_cell.length_b   1.000
_cell.length_c   1.000
_cell.angle_alpha   90.00
_cell.angle_beta   90.00
_cell.angle_gamma   90.00
#
_symmetry.space_group_name_H-M   'P 1'
#
loop_
_entity.id
_entity.type
_entity.pdbx_description
1 polymer ?
#
loop_
_entity_poly.entity_id
_entity_poly.type
_entity_poly.pdbx_seq_one_letter_code
_entity_poly.pdbx_strand_id
1 'polypeptide(L)'
;MNQFDAYAHPIRGGGYRAMLRFARDAEAKPLLNKGGDPEWFKDELTATTAALRHVLAYFNGHLVSSGEIGGSSIFVARREKAERLFRKGGKVIEVRRVGSGADRD
;
A
#
# COMPACT_ATOMS: atom_id res chain seq x y z
N MET A 1 20.71 1.34 2.01
CA MET A 1 20.78 2.63 1.27
C MET A 1 19.38 2.95 0.79
N ASN A 2 18.81 4.09 1.19
CA ASN A 2 17.41 4.45 0.90
C ASN A 2 17.31 5.11 -0.48
N GLN A 3 17.08 4.33 -1.53
CA GLN A 3 16.98 4.83 -2.91
C GLN A 3 15.58 4.57 -3.48
N PHE A 4 15.11 5.52 -4.29
CA PHE A 4 13.88 5.41 -5.07
C PHE A 4 14.25 5.48 -6.55
N ASP A 5 13.80 4.52 -7.34
CA ASP A 5 14.05 4.49 -8.78
C ASP A 5 12.74 4.17 -9.53
N ALA A 6 12.55 4.84 -10.67
CA ALA A 6 11.45 4.58 -11.60
C ALA A 6 11.93 4.77 -13.04
N TYR A 7 11.89 3.70 -13.82
CA TYR A 7 12.44 3.71 -15.18
C TYR A 7 11.77 2.69 -16.08
N ALA A 8 11.87 2.89 -17.39
CA ALA A 8 11.50 1.89 -18.37
C ALA A 8 12.68 0.95 -18.64
N HIS A 9 12.41 -0.35 -18.69
CA HIS A 9 13.40 -1.37 -19.03
C HIS A 9 13.02 -2.07 -20.33
N PRO A 10 13.86 -2.05 -21.37
CA PRO A 10 13.56 -2.70 -22.63
C PRO A 10 13.59 -4.23 -22.48
N ILE A 11 12.71 -4.92 -23.22
CA ILE A 11 12.59 -6.38 -23.14
C ILE A 11 13.08 -7.02 -24.44
N ARG A 12 13.72 -8.18 -24.31
CA ARG A 12 14.14 -8.99 -25.45
C ARG A 12 12.90 -9.48 -26.20
N GLY A 13 12.73 -9.04 -27.45
CA GLY A 13 11.52 -9.28 -28.26
C GLY A 13 10.70 -8.02 -28.56
N GLY A 14 11.13 -6.85 -28.07
CA GLY A 14 10.46 -5.57 -28.28
C GLY A 14 9.62 -5.15 -27.08
N GLY A 15 9.30 -3.86 -26.97
CA GLY A 15 8.53 -3.32 -25.86
C GLY A 15 9.34 -3.09 -24.57
N TYR A 16 8.63 -2.66 -23.53
CA TYR A 16 9.20 -2.14 -22.29
C TYR A 16 8.41 -2.63 -21.07
N ARG A 17 9.11 -2.77 -19.94
CA ARG A 17 8.53 -2.93 -18.59
C ARG A 17 8.74 -1.64 -17.81
N ALA A 18 7.75 -1.24 -17.04
CA ALA A 18 7.92 -0.22 -16.01
C ALA A 18 8.56 -0.86 -14.77
N MET A 19 9.71 -0.35 -14.34
CA MET A 19 10.45 -0.84 -13.19
C MET A 19 10.41 0.19 -12.06
N LEU A 20 10.26 -0.30 -10.83
CA LEU A 20 10.10 0.50 -9.62
C LEU A 20 10.95 -0.05 -8.49
N ARG A 21 11.68 0.82 -7.80
CA ARG A 21 12.36 0.50 -6.54
C ARG A 21 11.93 1.49 -5.48
N PHE A 22 11.49 1.01 -4.34
CA PHE A 22 11.32 1.83 -3.14
C PHE A 22 12.48 1.60 -2.18
N ALA A 23 12.64 2.49 -1.20
CA ALA A 23 13.73 2.41 -0.22
C ALA A 23 13.81 1.09 0.56
N ARG A 24 12.70 0.34 0.66
CA ARG A 24 12.63 -0.98 1.30
C ARG A 24 13.05 -2.14 0.40
N ASP A 25 13.17 -1.91 -0.90
CA ASP A 25 13.43 -2.95 -1.88
C ASP A 25 14.95 -3.04 -2.15
N ALA A 26 15.46 -4.27 -2.11
CA ALA A 26 16.86 -4.54 -2.49
C ALA A 26 17.11 -4.21 -3.96
N GLU A 27 16.16 -4.56 -4.83
CA GLU A 27 16.23 -4.39 -6.29
C GLU A 27 14.91 -3.84 -6.85
N ALA A 28 14.97 -3.29 -8.07
CA ALA A 28 13.79 -2.81 -8.78
C ALA A 28 12.90 -3.98 -9.22
N LYS A 29 11.60 -3.82 -9.00
CA LYS A 29 10.56 -4.79 -9.36
C LYS A 29 9.71 -4.26 -10.51
N PRO A 30 9.20 -5.12 -11.39
CA PRO A 30 8.30 -4.68 -12.44
C PRO A 30 6.96 -4.25 -11.83
N LEU A 31 6.32 -3.28 -12.49
CA LEU A 31 4.93 -2.96 -12.27
C LEU A 31 4.08 -4.15 -12.73
N LEU A 32 3.11 -4.54 -11.91
CA LEU A 32 2.27 -5.70 -12.15
C LEU A 32 0.90 -5.26 -12.65
N ASN A 33 0.36 -6.02 -13.60
CA ASN A 33 -1.01 -5.88 -14.05
C ASN A 33 -2.00 -6.40 -12.99
N LYS A 34 -3.30 -6.30 -13.27
CA LYS A 34 -4.36 -6.77 -12.36
C LYS A 34 -4.32 -8.27 -12.05
N GLY A 35 -3.71 -9.08 -12.93
CA GLY A 35 -3.51 -10.51 -12.75
C GLY A 35 -2.27 -10.87 -11.94
N GLY A 36 -1.43 -9.89 -11.56
CA GLY A 36 -0.19 -10.12 -10.84
C GLY A 36 1.03 -10.41 -11.72
N ASP A 37 0.87 -10.40 -13.05
CA ASP A 37 1.98 -10.57 -13.99
C ASP A 37 2.65 -9.23 -14.31
N PRO A 38 3.95 -9.21 -14.69
CA PRO A 38 4.63 -8.01 -15.15
C PRO A 38 3.89 -7.34 -16.31
N GLU A 39 3.59 -6.04 -16.16
CA GLU A 39 2.91 -5.26 -17.19
C GLU A 39 3.86 -4.93 -18.35
N TRP A 40 3.33 -5.05 -19.57
CA TRP A 40 4.05 -4.81 -20.81
C TRP A 40 3.56 -3.55 -21.49
N PHE A 41 4.50 -2.75 -21.97
CA PHE A 41 4.25 -1.50 -22.68
C PHE A 41 4.88 -1.57 -24.08
N LYS A 42 4.20 -0.99 -25.06
CA LYS A 42 4.69 -0.95 -26.45
C LYS A 42 5.85 0.03 -26.62
N ASP A 43 5.81 1.14 -25.90
CA ASP A 43 6.74 2.26 -26.01
C ASP A 43 7.32 2.67 -24.65
N GLU A 44 8.51 3.27 -24.70
CA GLU A 44 9.28 3.68 -23.53
C GLU A 44 8.59 4.79 -22.73
N LEU A 45 7.97 5.74 -23.43
CA LEU A 45 7.33 6.90 -22.81
C LEU A 45 6.14 6.48 -21.94
N THR A 46 5.31 5.56 -22.44
CA THR A 46 4.17 5.02 -21.70
C THR A 46 4.64 4.22 -20.49
N ALA A 47 5.68 3.39 -20.64
CA ALA A 47 6.27 2.67 -19.51
C ALA A 47 6.82 3.62 -18.43
N THR A 48 7.55 4.66 -18.84
CA THR A 48 8.13 5.66 -17.93
C THR A 48 7.03 6.46 -17.23
N THR A 49 6.01 6.88 -17.96
CA THR A 49 4.84 7.59 -17.41
C THR A 49 4.10 6.72 -16.40
N ALA A 50 3.93 5.42 -16.68
CA ALA A 50 3.33 4.48 -15.74
C ALA A 50 4.18 4.33 -14.46
N ALA A 51 5.50 4.17 -14.59
CA ALA A 51 6.41 4.09 -13.45
C ALA A 51 6.31 5.35 -12.57
N LEU A 52 6.40 6.55 -13.16
CA LEU A 52 6.30 7.81 -12.42
C LEU A 52 4.93 7.99 -11.75
N ARG A 53 3.83 7.64 -12.43
CA ARG A 53 2.49 7.66 -11.83
C ARG A 53 2.41 6.77 -10.59
N HIS A 54 3.03 5.59 -10.62
CA HIS A 54 3.04 4.70 -9.46
C HIS A 54 3.92 5.21 -8.32
N VAL A 55 5.07 5.83 -8.61
CA VAL A 55 5.87 6.49 -7.58
C VAL A 55 5.11 7.65 -6.94
N LEU A 56 4.49 8.50 -7.75
CA LEU A 56 3.68 9.60 -7.23
C LEU A 56 2.45 9.09 -6.48
N ALA A 57 1.81 8.01 -6.93
CA ALA A 57 0.73 7.36 -6.20
C ALA A 57 1.21 6.75 -4.87
N TYR A 58 2.45 6.24 -4.81
CA TYR A 58 3.05 5.79 -3.55
C TYR A 58 3.22 6.97 -2.57
N PHE A 59 3.75 8.10 -3.04
CA PHE A 59 3.92 9.29 -2.20
C PHE A 59 2.60 9.96 -1.81
N ASN A 60 1.62 10.02 -2.73
CA ASN A 60 0.41 10.82 -2.58
C ASN A 60 -0.84 10.01 -2.19
N GLY A 61 -0.89 8.72 -2.55
CA GLY A 61 -2.08 7.88 -2.42
C GLY A 61 -2.07 6.95 -1.20
N HIS A 62 -0.90 6.66 -0.65
CA HIS A 62 -0.75 5.89 0.58
C HIS A 62 0.22 6.61 1.50
N LEU A 63 -0.33 7.40 2.43
CA LEU A 63 0.37 7.81 3.62
C LEU A 63 0.73 6.56 4.42
N VAL A 64 1.87 5.93 4.12
CA VAL A 64 2.41 4.83 4.95
C VAL A 64 2.79 5.39 6.33
N SER A 65 2.98 6.72 6.45
CA SER A 65 3.28 7.42 7.70
C SER A 65 2.74 8.86 7.83
N SER A 66 1.67 9.27 7.13
CA SER A 66 0.96 10.48 7.56
C SER A 66 -0.36 10.05 8.15
N GLY A 67 -0.45 10.24 9.46
CA GLY A 67 -1.58 9.86 10.27
C GLY A 67 -2.82 10.69 9.98
N GLU A 68 -2.89 11.54 8.96
CA GLU A 68 -4.03 12.42 8.71
C GLU A 68 -4.75 12.08 7.41
N ILE A 69 -6.00 11.64 7.54
CA ILE A 69 -6.97 11.56 6.45
C ILE A 69 -8.03 12.63 6.76
N GLY A 70 -8.09 13.68 5.94
CA GLY A 70 -9.15 14.69 5.99
C GLY A 70 -9.39 15.30 7.38
N GLY A 71 -8.35 15.83 8.03
CA GLY A 71 -8.46 16.47 9.35
C GLY A 71 -8.73 15.52 10.52
N SER A 72 -8.59 14.21 10.34
CA SER A 72 -8.75 13.20 11.37
C SER A 72 -7.68 12.12 11.27
N SER A 73 -7.42 11.40 12.37
CA SER A 73 -6.36 10.40 12.37
C SER A 73 -6.80 9.07 11.74
N ILE A 74 -5.86 8.33 11.13
CA ILE A 74 -6.10 6.96 10.61
C ILE A 74 -6.75 6.05 11.66
N PHE A 75 -6.42 6.25 12.94
CA PHE A 75 -7.01 5.54 14.05
C PHE A 75 -8.51 5.81 14.21
N VAL A 76 -8.94 7.07 14.05
CA VAL A 76 -10.34 7.47 14.11
C VAL A 76 -11.13 6.84 12.96
N ALA A 77 -10.64 6.95 11.72
CA ALA A 77 -11.30 6.37 10.56
C ALA A 77 -11.42 4.83 10.65
N ARG A 78 -10.38 4.14 11.16
CA ARG A 78 -10.41 2.69 11.40
C ARG A 78 -11.40 2.31 12.51
N ARG A 79 -11.44 3.10 13.58
CA ARG A 79 -12.38 2.90 14.70
C ARG A 79 -13.82 3.08 14.24
N GLU A 80 -14.14 4.13 13.48
CA GLU A 80 -15.49 4.37 12.97
C GLU A 80 -15.96 3.24 12.03
N LYS A 81 -15.08 2.75 11.15
CA LYS A 81 -15.38 1.62 10.27
C LYS A 81 -15.64 0.33 11.08
N ALA A 82 -14.85 0.09 12.13
CA ALA A 82 -15.04 -1.03 13.04
C ALA A 82 -16.36 -0.89 13.83
N GLU A 83 -16.64 0.27 14.42
CA GLU A 83 -17.89 0.53 15.13
C GLU A 83 -19.11 0.34 14.21
N ARG A 84 -19.02 0.71 12.92
CA ARG A 84 -20.09 0.46 11.95
C ARG A 84 -20.32 -1.03 11.65
N LEU A 85 -19.26 -1.84 11.67
CA LEU A 85 -19.34 -3.30 11.56
C LEU A 85 -19.99 -3.92 12.80
N PHE A 86 -19.64 -3.44 14.00
CA PHE A 86 -20.19 -3.95 15.26
C PHE A 86 -21.64 -3.49 15.53
N ARG A 87 -22.04 -2.30 15.05
CA ARG A 87 -23.42 -1.80 15.21
C ARG A 87 -24.45 -2.46 14.29
N LYS A 88 -24.06 -2.96 13.12
CA LYS A 88 -24.99 -3.58 12.15
C LYS A 88 -25.52 -4.97 12.56
N GLY A 89 -25.03 -5.55 13.67
CA GLY A 89 -25.43 -6.87 14.16
C GLY A 89 -26.16 -6.89 15.51
N GLY A 90 -26.50 -5.73 16.09
CA GLY A 90 -27.39 -5.62 17.26
C GLY A 90 -26.87 -6.17 18.60
N LYS A 91 -25.70 -6.81 18.67
CA LYS A 91 -25.10 -7.27 19.94
C LYS A 91 -23.89 -6.41 20.28
N VAL A 92 -24.07 -5.57 21.30
CA VAL A 92 -22.95 -4.88 21.98
C VAL A 92 -22.15 -5.96 22.71
N ILE A 93 -20.92 -6.21 22.26
CA ILE A 93 -20.00 -7.11 22.96
C ILE A 93 -19.31 -6.28 24.03
N GLU A 94 -19.71 -6.44 25.30
CA GLU A 94 -19.00 -5.84 26.43
C GLU A 94 -17.63 -6.53 26.58
N VAL A 95 -16.58 -5.80 26.22
CA VAL A 95 -15.21 -6.26 26.42
C VAL A 95 -14.79 -5.91 27.85
N ARG A 96 -14.87 -6.88 28.77
CA ARG A 96 -14.27 -6.76 30.10
C ARG A 96 -12.76 -6.93 29.97
N ARG A 97 -11.99 -5.92 30.39
CA ARG A 97 -10.53 -6.07 30.53
C ARG A 97 -10.26 -7.03 31.69
N VAL A 98 -9.87 -8.26 31.36
CA VAL A 98 -9.30 -9.18 32.35
C VAL A 98 -7.86 -8.76 32.55
N GLY A 99 -7.56 -8.16 33.71
CA GLY A 99 -6.20 -7.89 34.12
C GLY A 99 -5.46 -9.22 34.21
N SER A 100 -4.41 -9.37 33.40
CA SER A 100 -3.54 -10.55 33.47
C SER A 100 -2.72 -10.50 34.75
N GLY A 101 -3.01 -11.42 35.68
CA GLY A 101 -2.11 -11.77 36.77
C GLY A 101 -2.70 -11.56 38.17
N ALA A 102 -3.34 -12.60 38.69
CA ALA A 102 -3.31 -13.04 40.09
C ALA A 102 -4.42 -14.08 40.27
N ASP A 103 -4.07 -15.36 40.13
CA ASP A 103 -4.70 -16.48 40.84
C ASP A 103 -3.86 -17.74 40.56
N ARG A 104 -2.80 -17.85 41.36
CA ARG A 104 -2.22 -19.13 41.76
C ARG A 104 -2.22 -19.09 43.27
N ASP A 105 -3.14 -19.82 43.87
CA ASP A 105 -2.98 -20.59 45.11
C ASP A 105 -4.04 -21.70 45.10
#